data_AF-A0A3R7WL73-F1
#
_entry.id   AF-A0A3R7WL73-F1
#
_cell.length_a   1.000
_cell.length_b   1.000
_cell.length_c   1.000
_cell.angle_alpha   90.00
_cell.angle_beta   90.00
_cell.angle_gamma   90.00
#
_symmetry.space_group_name_H-M   'P 1'
#
loop_
_entity.id
_entity.type
_entity.pdbx_description
1 polymer ?
#
loop_
_entity_poly.entity_id
_entity_poly.type
_entity_poly.pdbx_seq_one_letter_code
_entity_poly.pdbx_strand_id
1 'polypeptide(L)'
;MLEKLGLVRQHGHVTVDSGSNNKALFEAFEAKLDVTFVSDQMMHRCMGHVINLVARDGLKVFGHVEEDEEDVKETYIMRIAAIVNKSDGAHVDISTVYERIKNMAKRINSSTQRKEQLACAVTLQQPNSKVNGMIGDVTTKRNSTYMMFKRALQLR
;
A
#
# COMPACT_ATOMS: atom_id res chain seq x y z
N MET A 1 -16.09 28.92 -8.91
CA MET A 1 -16.86 28.06 -7.96
C MET A 1 -17.02 28.76 -6.62
N LEU A 2 -15.95 29.22 -5.98
CA LEU A 2 -16.01 29.96 -4.71
C LEU A 2 -16.73 31.32 -4.82
N GLU A 3 -16.54 32.04 -5.94
CA GLU A 3 -17.29 33.27 -6.25
C GLU A 3 -18.80 33.05 -6.29
N LYS A 4 -19.25 31.95 -6.94
CA LYS A 4 -20.66 31.57 -7.03
C LYS A 4 -21.25 31.18 -5.67
N LEU A 5 -20.40 30.85 -4.69
CA LEU A 5 -20.79 30.49 -3.34
C LEU A 5 -20.65 31.67 -2.35
N GLY A 6 -20.21 32.85 -2.81
CA GLY A 6 -19.98 34.02 -1.94
C GLY A 6 -18.82 33.85 -0.96
N LEU A 7 -17.90 32.91 -1.22
CA LEU A 7 -16.79 32.55 -0.32
C LEU A 7 -15.46 33.25 -0.64
N VAL A 8 -15.50 34.30 -1.46
CA VAL A 8 -14.32 35.12 -1.79
C VAL A 8 -13.94 35.93 -0.55
N ARG A 9 -12.65 36.04 -0.24
CA ARG A 9 -12.10 36.75 0.94
C ARG A 9 -12.44 36.17 2.32
N GLN A 10 -12.91 34.93 2.38
CA GLN A 10 -13.08 34.20 3.64
C GLN A 10 -11.82 33.38 3.96
N HIS A 11 -11.46 33.27 5.24
CA HIS A 11 -10.39 32.36 5.67
C HIS A 11 -10.88 30.91 5.57
N GLY A 12 -10.20 30.11 4.75
CA GLY A 12 -10.56 28.72 4.50
C GLY A 12 -9.46 27.76 4.93
N HIS A 13 -9.84 26.60 5.44
CA HIS A 13 -8.93 25.47 5.66
C HIS A 13 -9.14 24.42 4.57
N VAL A 14 -8.05 23.78 4.15
CA VAL A 14 -8.10 22.73 3.13
C VAL A 14 -7.39 21.48 3.64
N THR A 15 -8.03 20.33 3.43
CA THR A 15 -7.42 19.03 3.69
C THR A 15 -6.94 18.43 2.37
N VAL A 16 -5.65 18.19 2.25
CA VAL A 16 -5.03 17.58 1.05
C VAL A 16 -4.32 16.28 1.41
N ASP A 17 -4.05 15.41 0.44
CA ASP A 17 -3.20 14.23 0.70
C ASP A 17 -1.72 14.66 0.90
N SER A 18 -0.77 13.71 0.93
CA SER A 18 0.65 14.05 1.02
C SER A 18 1.35 14.04 -0.35
N GLY A 19 0.60 14.33 -1.42
CA GLY A 19 1.14 14.54 -2.75
C GLY A 19 2.08 15.74 -2.80
N SER A 20 3.22 15.58 -3.48
CA SER A 20 4.24 16.63 -3.62
C SER A 20 3.76 17.83 -4.46
N ASN A 21 2.76 17.61 -5.32
CA ASN A 21 2.15 18.64 -6.15
C ASN A 21 1.11 19.51 -5.41
N ASN A 22 0.79 19.19 -4.15
CA ASN A 22 -0.16 20.00 -3.38
C ASN A 22 0.34 21.43 -3.19
N LYS A 23 1.65 21.66 -3.08
CA LYS A 23 2.22 23.01 -3.03
C LYS A 23 1.93 23.82 -4.31
N ALA A 24 2.16 23.22 -5.47
CA ALA A 24 1.89 23.85 -6.76
C ALA A 24 0.39 24.10 -6.98
N LEU A 25 -0.48 23.22 -6.47
CA LEU A 25 -1.93 23.43 -6.46
C LEU A 25 -2.29 24.72 -5.70
N PHE A 26 -1.69 24.96 -4.53
CA PHE A 26 -1.98 26.16 -3.74
C PHE A 26 -1.43 27.43 -4.35
N GLU A 27 -0.19 27.43 -4.84
CA GLU A 27 0.38 28.59 -5.55
C GLU A 27 -0.52 29.01 -6.73
N ALA A 28 -1.08 28.03 -7.46
CA ALA A 28 -2.04 28.29 -8.53
C ALA A 28 -3.40 28.80 -8.02
N PHE A 29 -3.84 28.39 -6.83
CA PHE A 29 -5.07 28.86 -6.20
C PHE A 29 -4.91 30.30 -5.68
N GLU A 30 -3.81 30.62 -5.00
CA GLU A 30 -3.48 31.98 -4.53
C GLU A 30 -3.34 32.96 -5.69
N ALA A 31 -2.72 32.53 -6.80
CA ALA A 31 -2.58 33.37 -7.99
C ALA A 31 -3.91 33.66 -8.70
N LYS A 32 -4.91 32.77 -8.59
CA LYS A 32 -6.20 32.88 -9.30
C LYS A 32 -7.34 33.45 -8.47
N LEU A 33 -7.25 33.37 -7.15
CA LEU A 33 -8.32 33.75 -6.24
C LEU A 33 -7.78 34.79 -5.27
N ASP A 34 -8.55 35.86 -5.03
CA ASP A 34 -8.31 36.84 -3.95
C ASP A 34 -8.61 36.19 -2.58
N VAL A 35 -7.97 35.06 -2.32
CA VAL A 35 -8.11 34.21 -1.14
C VAL A 35 -6.70 33.94 -0.65
N THR A 36 -6.38 34.47 0.52
CA THR A 36 -5.11 34.24 1.20
C THR A 36 -5.13 32.88 1.88
N PHE A 37 -4.31 31.94 1.41
CA PHE A 37 -4.07 30.68 2.11
C PHE A 37 -2.75 30.79 2.87
N VAL A 38 -2.80 30.96 4.19
CA VAL A 38 -1.57 30.87 4.99
C VAL A 38 -1.13 29.42 5.01
N SER A 39 -0.24 29.05 4.07
CA SER A 39 -0.03 27.68 3.61
C SER A 39 0.41 26.68 4.71
N ASP A 40 1.02 27.16 5.78
CA ASP A 40 1.49 26.40 6.93
C ASP A 40 0.44 26.20 8.03
N GLN A 41 -0.56 27.08 8.11
CA GLN A 41 -1.61 27.02 9.15
C GLN A 41 -2.97 26.55 8.61
N MET A 42 -3.18 26.66 7.30
CA MET A 42 -4.46 26.35 6.66
C MET A 42 -4.44 25.04 5.87
N MET A 43 -3.28 24.36 5.82
CA MET A 43 -3.11 23.06 5.16
C MET A 43 -3.07 21.93 6.18
N HIS A 44 -4.13 21.13 6.17
CA HIS A 44 -4.18 19.91 6.97
C HIS A 44 -3.84 18.71 6.08
N ARG A 45 -2.92 17.86 6.54
CA ARG A 45 -2.69 16.58 5.87
C ARG A 45 -3.93 15.70 6.08
N CYS A 46 -4.30 14.97 5.05
CA CYS A 46 -5.43 14.07 5.15
C CYS A 46 -5.10 12.93 6.10
N MET A 47 -5.82 12.85 7.22
CA MET A 47 -5.64 11.83 8.25
C MET A 47 -5.65 10.41 7.69
N GLY A 48 -6.51 10.12 6.69
CA GLY A 48 -6.54 8.82 6.04
C GLY A 48 -5.26 8.48 5.26
N HIS A 49 -4.54 9.48 4.74
CA HIS A 49 -3.23 9.27 4.12
C HIS A 49 -2.15 9.06 5.20
N VAL A 50 -2.18 9.86 6.27
CA VAL A 50 -1.25 9.75 7.41
C VAL A 50 -1.34 8.36 8.07
N ILE A 51 -2.55 7.88 8.36
CA ILE A 51 -2.76 6.53 8.95
C ILE A 51 -2.20 5.44 8.03
N ASN A 52 -2.41 5.56 6.72
CA ASN A 52 -1.87 4.60 5.74
C ASN A 52 -0.34 4.63 5.69
N LEU A 53 0.29 5.80 5.82
CA LEU A 53 1.75 5.92 5.93
C LEU A 53 2.26 5.27 7.22
N VAL A 54 1.66 5.59 8.37
CA VAL A 54 2.03 5.03 9.67
C VAL A 54 1.90 3.51 9.66
N ALA A 55 0.82 2.95 9.11
CA ALA A 55 0.64 1.51 9.01
C ALA A 55 1.75 0.86 8.16
N ARG A 56 2.15 1.49 7.05
CA ARG A 56 3.22 0.98 6.20
C ARG A 56 4.59 1.05 6.84
N ASP A 57 4.89 2.14 7.54
CA ASP A 57 6.16 2.26 8.26
C ASP A 57 6.20 1.33 9.46
N GLY A 58 5.08 1.16 10.17
CA GLY A 58 4.92 0.15 11.20
C GLY A 58 5.25 -1.25 10.68
N LEU A 59 4.75 -1.63 9.51
CA LEU A 59 5.07 -2.93 8.89
C LEU A 59 6.56 -3.14 8.60
N LYS A 60 7.36 -2.07 8.44
CA LYS A 60 8.82 -2.17 8.31
C LYS A 60 9.51 -2.38 9.66
N VAL A 61 8.97 -1.77 10.73
CA VAL A 61 9.56 -1.77 12.08
C VAL A 61 9.23 -3.02 12.87
N PHE A 62 8.00 -3.54 12.74
CA PHE A 62 7.62 -4.83 13.34
C PHE A 62 8.32 -6.03 12.70
N GLY A 63 9.37 -5.74 11.91
CA GLY A 63 10.12 -6.55 10.98
C GLY A 63 11.52 -7.01 11.44
N HIS A 64 12.09 -6.31 12.42
CA HIS A 64 13.50 -6.44 12.77
C HIS A 64 13.64 -7.32 14.00
N VAL A 65 14.12 -8.55 13.78
CA VAL A 65 14.76 -9.34 14.83
C VAL A 65 16.24 -8.96 14.77
N GLU A 66 16.85 -8.56 15.88
CA GLU A 66 18.31 -8.40 15.95
C GLU A 66 18.93 -9.76 15.58
N GLU A 67 19.58 -9.82 14.42
CA GLU A 67 20.30 -11.00 13.98
C GLU A 67 21.61 -11.07 14.77
N ASP A 68 21.79 -12.11 15.59
CA ASP A 68 23.14 -12.55 15.94
C ASP A 68 23.84 -12.89 14.60
N GLU A 69 24.98 -12.24 14.36
CA GLU A 69 25.71 -12.25 13.09
C GLU A 69 26.00 -13.68 12.58
N GLU A 70 25.22 -14.17 11.63
CA GLU A 70 25.69 -15.14 10.64
C GLU A 70 25.32 -14.70 9.22
N ASP A 71 26.38 -14.41 8.49
CA ASP A 71 26.48 -13.86 7.14
C ASP A 71 25.66 -14.65 6.09
N VAL A 72 24.42 -14.25 5.80
CA VAL A 72 23.62 -14.84 4.70
C VAL A 72 23.51 -13.87 3.52
N LYS A 73 24.40 -14.11 2.56
CA LYS A 73 24.53 -13.37 1.30
C LYS A 73 23.22 -13.23 0.52
N GLU A 74 23.09 -12.02 0.01
CA GLU A 74 22.17 -11.47 -0.99
C GLU A 74 21.97 -12.41 -2.20
N THR A 75 21.04 -13.37 -2.13
CA THR A 75 20.62 -14.18 -3.30
C THR A 75 19.17 -14.66 -3.23
N TYR A 76 18.26 -13.84 -2.70
CA TYR A 76 16.83 -14.20 -2.54
C TYR A 76 15.93 -13.83 -3.73
N ILE A 77 16.51 -13.67 -4.93
CA ILE A 77 15.72 -13.57 -6.15
C ILE A 77 15.54 -14.98 -6.73
N MET A 78 14.36 -15.56 -6.54
CA MET A 78 13.86 -16.80 -7.17
C MET A 78 14.44 -18.15 -6.70
N ARG A 79 14.22 -18.54 -5.45
CA ARG A 79 14.19 -19.97 -5.09
C ARG A 79 12.80 -20.40 -4.63
N ILE A 80 12.27 -21.46 -5.25
CA ILE A 80 11.07 -22.17 -4.78
C ILE A 80 11.25 -22.59 -3.32
N ALA A 81 12.47 -22.88 -2.87
CA ALA A 81 12.76 -23.15 -1.46
C ALA A 81 12.32 -22.02 -0.49
N ALA A 82 12.35 -20.75 -0.91
CA ALA A 82 11.83 -19.64 -0.09
C ALA A 82 10.29 -19.63 0.03
N ILE A 83 9.60 -20.38 -0.83
CA ILE A 83 8.15 -20.59 -0.85
C ILE A 83 7.76 -21.89 -0.12
N VAL A 84 8.64 -22.91 -0.12
CA VAL A 84 8.32 -24.28 0.33
C VAL A 84 9.07 -24.70 1.61
N ASN A 85 9.97 -23.89 2.15
CA ASN A 85 10.50 -24.18 3.49
C ASN A 85 9.31 -24.19 4.48
N LYS A 86 8.99 -25.37 5.02
CA LYS A 86 8.13 -25.49 6.20
C LYS A 86 8.72 -24.54 7.23
N SER A 87 8.02 -23.45 7.52
CA SER A 87 8.38 -22.59 8.64
C SER A 87 8.24 -23.44 9.89
N ASP A 88 9.36 -23.74 10.54
CA ASP A 88 9.40 -24.19 11.93
C ASP A 88 8.84 -23.13 12.89
N GLY A 89 8.54 -21.93 12.37
CA GLY A 89 7.94 -20.81 13.10
C GLY A 89 8.99 -19.95 13.81
N ALA A 90 10.24 -20.40 13.84
CA ALA A 90 11.37 -19.58 14.22
C ALA A 90 11.69 -18.63 13.04
N HIS A 91 11.95 -17.35 13.33
CA HIS A 91 12.34 -16.34 12.32
C HIS A 91 11.31 -15.95 11.24
N VAL A 92 10.01 -16.25 11.37
CA VAL A 92 9.00 -15.69 10.44
C VAL A 92 8.61 -14.29 10.88
N ASP A 93 9.34 -13.32 10.35
CA ASP A 93 9.06 -11.92 10.57
C ASP A 93 7.98 -11.36 9.61
N ILE A 94 7.20 -10.36 10.08
CA ILE A 94 6.10 -9.75 9.33
C ILE A 94 6.55 -9.06 8.05
N SER A 95 7.77 -8.50 8.02
CA SER A 95 8.33 -7.88 6.81
C SER A 95 8.59 -8.93 5.74
N THR A 96 9.05 -10.11 6.15
CA THR A 96 9.27 -11.26 5.27
C THR A 96 7.94 -11.79 4.73
N VAL A 97 6.90 -11.88 5.57
CA VAL A 97 5.55 -12.28 5.14
C VAL A 97 4.97 -11.28 4.15
N TYR A 98 5.11 -9.97 4.44
CA TYR A 98 4.69 -8.89 3.54
C TYR A 98 5.35 -9.01 2.17
N GLU A 99 6.67 -9.11 2.12
CA GLU A 99 7.41 -9.18 0.85
C GLU A 99 7.10 -10.46 0.07
N ARG A 100 6.92 -11.61 0.73
CA ARG A 100 6.49 -12.84 0.05
C ARG A 100 5.14 -12.68 -0.64
N ILE A 101 4.13 -12.18 0.07
CA ILE A 101 2.78 -12.01 -0.47
C ILE A 101 2.77 -10.94 -1.57
N LYS A 102 3.47 -9.83 -1.37
CA LYS A 102 3.60 -8.75 -2.35
C LYS A 102 4.26 -9.22 -3.64
N ASN A 103 5.38 -9.94 -3.54
CA ASN A 103 6.10 -10.44 -4.72
C ASN A 103 5.31 -11.53 -5.44
N MET A 104 4.57 -12.37 -4.71
CA MET A 104 3.62 -13.31 -5.31
C MET A 104 2.51 -12.59 -6.08
N ALA A 105 1.86 -11.60 -5.46
CA ALA A 105 0.83 -10.80 -6.11
C ALA A 105 1.38 -10.09 -7.37
N LYS A 106 2.59 -9.52 -7.31
CA LYS A 106 3.26 -8.89 -8.45
C LYS A 106 3.51 -9.90 -9.58
N ARG A 107 4.05 -11.08 -9.27
CA ARG A 107 4.37 -12.13 -10.26
C ARG A 107 3.13 -12.67 -10.94
N ILE A 108 2.08 -12.93 -10.19
CA ILE A 108 0.81 -13.45 -10.72
C ILE A 108 0.12 -12.39 -11.56
N ASN A 109 0.12 -11.14 -11.07
CA ASN A 109 -0.56 -10.06 -11.78
C ASN A 109 0.17 -9.55 -13.03
N SER A 110 1.43 -9.95 -13.24
CA SER A 110 2.23 -9.48 -14.38
C SER A 110 1.80 -10.07 -15.74
N SER A 111 1.00 -11.14 -15.79
CA SER A 111 0.47 -11.68 -17.05
C SER A 111 -0.91 -12.30 -16.88
N THR A 112 -1.74 -12.22 -17.93
CA THR A 112 -3.08 -12.82 -17.95
C THR A 112 -3.02 -14.33 -17.76
N GLN A 113 -2.08 -15.01 -18.41
CA GLN A 113 -1.89 -16.45 -18.30
C GLN A 113 -1.66 -16.90 -16.83
N ARG A 114 -0.84 -16.17 -16.06
CA ARG A 114 -0.59 -16.52 -14.64
C ARG A 114 -1.82 -16.30 -13.77
N LYS A 115 -2.62 -15.26 -14.06
CA LYS A 115 -3.90 -15.03 -13.37
C LYS A 115 -4.88 -16.17 -13.64
N GLU A 116 -4.98 -16.61 -14.89
CA GLU A 116 -5.85 -17.73 -15.29
C GLU A 116 -5.39 -19.04 -14.66
N GLN A 117 -4.09 -19.34 -14.66
CA GLN A 117 -3.54 -20.53 -14.00
C GLN A 117 -3.87 -20.55 -12.49
N LEU A 118 -3.72 -19.42 -11.81
CA LEU A 118 -4.13 -19.31 -10.40
C LEU A 118 -5.65 -19.51 -10.26
N ALA A 119 -6.46 -18.86 -11.09
CA ALA A 119 -7.92 -18.98 -11.04
C ALA A 119 -8.37 -20.43 -11.21
N CYS A 120 -7.76 -21.18 -12.14
CA CYS A 120 -8.02 -22.61 -12.33
C CYS A 120 -7.65 -23.42 -11.09
N ALA A 121 -6.45 -23.20 -10.53
CA ALA A 121 -6.01 -23.89 -9.32
C ALA A 121 -6.93 -23.62 -8.12
N VAL A 122 -7.38 -22.37 -7.95
CA VAL A 122 -8.30 -21.98 -6.87
C VAL A 122 -9.68 -22.61 -7.08
N THR A 123 -10.17 -22.67 -8.31
CA THR A 123 -11.46 -23.32 -8.60
C THR A 123 -11.42 -24.81 -8.28
N LEU A 124 -10.28 -25.47 -8.54
CA LEU A 124 -10.09 -26.88 -8.24
C LEU A 124 -9.99 -27.15 -6.73
N GLN A 125 -9.26 -26.31 -6.00
CA GLN A 125 -9.03 -26.50 -4.55
C GLN A 125 -10.17 -25.93 -3.68
N GLN A 126 -10.85 -24.89 -4.16
CA GLN A 126 -11.88 -24.15 -3.45
C GLN A 126 -13.07 -23.85 -4.38
N PRO A 127 -13.85 -24.88 -4.78
CA PRO A 127 -14.89 -24.75 -5.81
C PRO A 127 -16.01 -23.74 -5.49
N ASN A 128 -16.24 -23.44 -4.21
CA ASN A 128 -17.24 -22.47 -3.77
C ASN A 128 -16.67 -21.06 -3.50
N SER A 129 -15.38 -20.84 -3.72
CA SER A 129 -14.74 -19.55 -3.46
C SER A 129 -15.13 -18.53 -4.53
N LYS A 130 -15.53 -17.33 -4.10
CA LYS A 130 -15.76 -16.18 -5.00
C LYS A 130 -14.47 -15.44 -5.35
N VAL A 131 -13.33 -15.97 -4.93
CA VAL A 131 -12.02 -15.36 -5.06
C VAL A 131 -11.18 -16.21 -5.99
N ASN A 132 -10.63 -15.62 -7.04
CA ASN A 132 -9.87 -16.35 -8.07
C ASN A 132 -8.54 -15.66 -8.43
N GLY A 133 -8.06 -14.71 -7.62
CA GLY A 133 -6.85 -13.97 -7.95
C GLY A 133 -6.28 -13.13 -6.81
N MET A 134 -5.01 -12.76 -6.94
CA MET A 134 -4.30 -11.93 -5.95
C MET A 134 -4.57 -10.43 -6.13
N ILE A 135 -4.69 -9.71 -5.02
CA ILE A 135 -4.70 -8.24 -5.00
C ILE A 135 -3.27 -7.76 -4.72
N GLY A 136 -2.76 -6.86 -5.55
CA GLY A 136 -1.47 -6.21 -5.31
C GLY A 136 -1.57 -5.04 -4.35
N ASP A 137 -0.49 -4.78 -3.62
CA ASP A 137 -0.33 -3.53 -2.87
C ASP A 137 -0.04 -2.36 -3.84
N VAL A 138 -0.76 -1.26 -3.69
CA VAL A 138 -0.66 -0.06 -4.53
C VAL A 138 -0.40 1.14 -3.64
N THR A 139 0.75 1.78 -3.80
CA THR A 139 1.19 2.87 -2.92
C THR A 139 0.15 3.99 -2.79
N THR A 140 -0.55 4.31 -3.86
CA THR A 140 -1.53 5.41 -3.91
C THR A 140 -2.92 5.03 -3.35
N LYS A 141 -3.20 3.75 -3.07
CA LYS A 141 -4.50 3.30 -2.57
C LYS A 141 -4.44 3.02 -1.06
N ARG A 142 -5.21 3.77 -0.28
CA ARG A 142 -5.16 3.83 1.21
C ARG A 142 -5.37 2.53 2.00
N ASN A 143 -5.69 1.41 1.35
CA ASN A 143 -6.00 0.12 2.01
C ASN A 143 -5.48 -1.09 1.23
N SER A 144 -4.65 -0.89 0.21
CA SER A 144 -4.22 -1.99 -0.66
C SER A 144 -3.41 -3.07 0.06
N THR A 145 -2.57 -2.68 1.02
CA THR A 145 -1.78 -3.62 1.84
C THR A 145 -2.69 -4.55 2.65
N TYR A 146 -3.68 -3.99 3.35
CA TYR A 146 -4.69 -4.78 4.07
C TYR A 146 -5.48 -5.69 3.13
N MET A 147 -5.94 -5.16 1.99
CA MET A 147 -6.71 -5.94 1.02
C MET A 147 -5.89 -7.06 0.39
N MET A 148 -4.58 -6.87 0.20
CA MET A 148 -3.64 -7.90 -0.24
C MET A 148 -3.52 -9.02 0.80
N PHE A 149 -3.31 -8.70 2.08
CA PHE A 149 -3.26 -9.71 3.14
C PHE A 149 -4.59 -10.45 3.31
N LYS A 150 -5.71 -9.71 3.36
CA LYS A 150 -7.04 -10.29 3.43
C LYS A 150 -7.29 -11.23 2.25
N ARG A 151 -6.85 -10.85 1.04
CA ARG A 151 -6.96 -11.69 -0.15
C ARG A 151 -6.10 -12.95 -0.05
N ALA A 152 -4.88 -12.84 0.45
CA ALA A 152 -4.00 -13.99 0.66
C ALA A 152 -4.63 -14.99 1.65
N LEU A 153 -5.23 -14.51 2.73
CA LEU A 153 -5.94 -15.36 3.71
C LEU A 153 -7.17 -16.06 3.11
N GLN A 154 -7.87 -15.41 2.18
CA GLN A 154 -9.01 -16.01 1.45
C GLN A 154 -8.59 -17.08 0.44
N LEU A 155 -7.31 -17.10 0.05
CA LEU A 155 -6.74 -18.03 -0.93
C LEU A 155 -5.92 -19.16 -0.27
N ARG A 156 -5.96 -19.25 1.07
CA ARG A 156 -5.33 -20.33 1.85
C ARG A 156 -6.04 -21.67 1.65
#